data_AF-A0AAU1L5S5-F1
#
_entry.id   AF-A0AAU1L5S5-F1
#
_cell.length_a   1.000
_cell.length_b   1.000
_cell.length_c   1.000
_cell.angle_alpha   90.00
_cell.angle_beta   90.00
_cell.angle_gamma   90.00
#
_symmetry.space_group_name_H-M   'P 1'
#
loop_
_entity.id
_entity.type
_entity.pdbx_description
1 polymer ?
#
loop_
_entity_poly.entity_id
_entity_poly.type
_entity_poly.pdbx_seq_one_letter_code
_entity_poly.pdbx_strand_id
1 'polypeptide(L)'
;MREIVDRACEAALYSQDDAGLDAGASVLVGDGGQWGAVGRELLGRGEAYVRQAWERGWQPADVLRLVGRDLGDRHLRITCDLIAAEARRYARLPERWTDAEVWWADDAEYGELLVRREKADRFSLATSVLEVFRLLIRLPSIEPVGPVPGDPAADALEHAHIEPRMLGRIRALLAKAEATTFPEEAEALSAKAQELMARHTVDEALLAASGKGPAQVPGACRIGVEAPYEEAKAVLLDAVATANRCRAVWNSAYEFSTVVGFESDLEAVELLYTSLLVQGTAAMTRAEAAQRSGGRKRTKTFRQSFLLAYASRLGQRLAETAEHTAAEAPDNLPALVARDVAVTSRADEMFPRTTTTRLRGATDHAGWEDGTAAADRAHMGGKRRPLPR
;
A
#
# COMPACT_ATOMS: atom_id res chain seq x y z
N MET A 1 3.96 -37.94 9.76
CA MET A 1 4.17 -36.71 8.95
C MET A 1 4.31 -35.47 9.82
N ARG A 2 3.31 -35.14 10.65
CA ARG A 2 3.36 -34.01 11.61
C ARG A 2 4.68 -33.89 12.38
N GLU A 3 5.14 -34.98 13.01
CA GLU A 3 6.41 -35.01 13.76
C GLU A 3 7.65 -34.69 12.90
N ILE A 4 7.66 -35.06 11.61
CA ILE A 4 8.76 -34.74 10.69
C ILE A 4 8.78 -33.24 10.42
N VAL A 5 7.62 -32.65 10.13
CA VAL A 5 7.48 -31.21 9.88
C VAL A 5 7.78 -30.40 11.14
N ASP A 6 7.38 -30.87 12.31
CA ASP A 6 7.68 -30.22 13.60
C ASP A 6 9.19 -30.15 13.85
N ARG A 7 9.92 -31.27 13.69
CA ARG A 7 11.39 -31.27 13.83
C ARG A 7 12.07 -30.38 12.80
N ALA A 8 11.59 -30.38 11.55
CA ALA A 8 12.14 -29.52 10.51
C ALA A 8 11.93 -28.03 10.83
N CYS A 9 10.74 -27.66 11.31
CA CYS A 9 10.45 -26.31 11.77
C CYS A 9 11.29 -25.92 12.99
N GLU A 10 11.43 -26.82 13.97
CA GLU A 10 12.26 -26.57 15.16
C GLU A 10 13.72 -26.27 14.77
N ALA A 11 14.28 -27.04 13.84
CA ALA A 11 15.63 -26.82 13.32
C ALA A 11 15.79 -25.50 12.54
N ALA A 12 14.79 -25.15 11.74
CA ALA A 12 14.88 -24.07 10.75
C ALA A 12 14.43 -22.68 11.24
N LEU A 13 13.44 -22.64 12.14
CA LEU A 13 12.71 -21.40 12.44
C LEU A 13 13.38 -20.58 13.56
N TYR A 14 14.03 -21.26 14.51
CA TYR A 14 14.67 -20.63 15.66
C TYR A 14 16.16 -20.33 15.44
N SER A 15 16.80 -20.94 14.44
CA SER A 15 18.19 -20.63 14.08
C SER A 15 18.28 -19.27 13.37
N GLN A 16 19.40 -18.59 13.53
CA GLN A 16 19.69 -17.32 12.84
C GLN A 16 20.53 -17.52 11.58
N ASP A 17 20.97 -18.75 11.31
CA ASP A 17 21.85 -19.12 10.21
C ASP A 17 21.17 -20.03 9.18
N ASP A 18 21.78 -20.12 8.00
CA ASP A 18 21.28 -20.93 6.89
C ASP A 18 21.43 -22.44 7.16
N ALA A 19 22.33 -22.82 8.08
CA ALA A 19 22.54 -24.22 8.46
C ALA A 19 21.28 -24.87 9.06
N GLY A 20 20.49 -24.12 9.83
CA GLY A 20 19.21 -24.61 10.34
C GLY A 20 18.16 -24.81 9.24
N LEU A 21 18.15 -23.93 8.23
CA LEU A 21 17.26 -24.08 7.06
C LEU A 21 17.63 -25.35 6.26
N ASP A 22 18.91 -25.56 5.99
CA ASP A 22 19.41 -26.74 5.26
C ASP A 22 19.14 -28.05 6.03
N ALA A 23 19.31 -28.03 7.36
CA ALA A 23 18.97 -29.16 8.22
C ALA A 23 17.46 -29.46 8.17
N GLY A 24 16.61 -28.44 8.29
CA GLY A 24 15.16 -28.58 8.18
C GLY A 24 14.73 -29.12 6.81
N ALA A 25 15.28 -28.57 5.72
CA ALA A 25 14.99 -29.01 4.36
C ALA A 25 15.44 -30.47 4.13
N SER A 26 16.59 -30.87 4.68
CA SER A 26 17.08 -32.25 4.62
C SER A 26 16.13 -33.22 5.33
N VAL A 27 15.60 -32.84 6.50
CA VAL A 27 14.61 -33.63 7.25
C VAL A 27 13.31 -33.79 6.45
N LEU A 28 12.85 -32.75 5.75
CA LEU A 28 11.63 -32.79 4.94
C LEU A 28 11.78 -33.68 3.69
N VAL A 29 12.96 -33.72 3.08
CA VAL A 29 13.21 -34.48 1.84
C VAL A 29 13.67 -35.92 2.09
N GLY A 30 14.19 -36.21 3.29
CA GLY A 30 14.81 -37.49 3.64
C GLY A 30 13.91 -38.72 3.51
N ASP A 31 12.58 -38.58 3.46
CA ASP A 31 11.63 -39.67 3.22
C ASP A 31 11.02 -39.56 1.80
N GLY A 32 11.73 -40.11 0.81
CA GLY A 32 11.51 -39.86 -0.62
C GLY A 32 10.15 -40.29 -1.20
N GLY A 33 9.34 -41.06 -0.45
CA GLY A 33 8.04 -41.57 -0.88
C GLY A 33 6.82 -40.76 -0.44
N GLN A 34 6.98 -39.73 0.41
CA GLN A 34 5.84 -39.08 1.10
C GLN A 34 5.73 -37.57 0.85
N TRP A 35 6.36 -37.04 -0.21
CA TRP A 35 6.41 -35.59 -0.47
C TRP A 35 5.03 -34.92 -0.56
N GLY A 36 4.02 -35.57 -1.13
CA GLY A 36 2.65 -35.03 -1.14
C GLY A 36 2.08 -34.82 0.27
N ALA A 37 2.34 -35.77 1.19
CA ALA A 37 1.92 -35.63 2.59
C ALA A 37 2.75 -34.57 3.34
N VAL A 38 4.05 -34.43 3.03
CA VAL A 38 4.88 -33.32 3.53
C VAL A 38 4.31 -31.98 3.06
N GLY A 39 4.04 -31.84 1.77
CA GLY A 39 3.48 -30.63 1.17
C GLY A 39 2.14 -30.23 1.79
N ARG A 40 1.24 -31.18 2.04
CA ARG A 40 -0.03 -30.93 2.72
C ARG A 40 0.15 -30.41 4.15
N GLU A 41 1.06 -31.00 4.91
CA GLU A 41 1.32 -30.57 6.30
C GLU A 41 2.00 -29.20 6.33
N LEU A 42 2.92 -28.92 5.40
CA LEU A 42 3.51 -27.58 5.23
C LEU A 42 2.43 -26.56 4.86
N LEU A 43 1.53 -26.85 3.92
CA LEU A 43 0.43 -25.97 3.56
C LEU A 43 -0.44 -25.64 4.78
N GLY A 44 -0.85 -26.66 5.56
CA GLY A 44 -1.62 -26.47 6.78
C GLY A 44 -0.91 -25.66 7.86
N ARG A 45 0.42 -25.81 7.99
CA ARG A 45 1.23 -24.99 8.89
C ARG A 45 1.32 -23.54 8.41
N GLY A 46 1.50 -23.35 7.10
CA GLY A 46 1.54 -22.03 6.48
C GLY A 46 0.23 -21.27 6.63
N GLU A 47 -0.92 -21.91 6.44
CA GLU A 47 -2.25 -21.34 6.72
C GLU A 47 -2.32 -20.80 8.16
N ALA A 48 -1.84 -21.59 9.14
CA ALA A 48 -1.82 -21.17 10.55
C ALA A 48 -0.91 -19.95 10.79
N TYR A 49 0.27 -19.89 10.16
CA TYR A 49 1.17 -18.74 10.29
C TYR A 49 0.65 -17.48 9.60
N VAL A 50 -0.03 -17.61 8.45
CA VAL A 50 -0.71 -16.50 7.79
C VAL A 50 -1.82 -15.95 8.68
N ARG A 51 -2.65 -16.83 9.26
CA ARG A 51 -3.71 -16.41 10.20
C ARG A 51 -3.14 -15.66 11.40
N GLN A 52 -2.07 -16.18 12.01
CA GLN A 52 -1.40 -15.51 13.13
C GLN A 52 -0.79 -14.16 12.71
N ALA A 53 -0.35 -13.99 11.46
CA ALA A 53 0.07 -12.69 10.97
C ALA A 53 -1.12 -11.72 10.90
N TRP A 54 -2.29 -12.18 10.41
CA TRP A 54 -3.50 -11.36 10.36
C TRP A 54 -4.01 -10.96 11.75
N GLU A 55 -4.02 -11.89 12.70
CA GLU A 55 -4.35 -11.62 14.11
C GLU A 55 -3.38 -10.62 14.77
N ARG A 56 -2.13 -10.58 14.29
CA ARG A 56 -1.11 -9.59 14.71
C ARG A 56 -1.20 -8.25 13.95
N GLY A 57 -2.24 -8.08 13.13
CA GLY A 57 -2.56 -6.84 12.43
C GLY A 57 -1.98 -6.73 11.02
N TRP A 58 -1.32 -7.76 10.49
CA TRP A 58 -0.75 -7.74 9.12
C TRP A 58 -1.79 -8.03 8.06
N GLN A 59 -1.78 -7.30 6.95
CA GLN A 59 -2.63 -7.61 5.79
C GLN A 59 -1.84 -8.41 4.73
N PRO A 60 -2.52 -9.14 3.83
CA PRO A 60 -1.87 -9.87 2.74
C PRO A 60 -0.85 -9.05 1.94
N ALA A 61 -1.21 -7.82 1.57
CA ALA A 61 -0.32 -6.92 0.82
C ALA A 61 0.97 -6.55 1.60
N ASP A 62 0.89 -6.41 2.93
CA ASP A 62 2.06 -6.11 3.76
C ASP A 62 3.04 -7.27 3.80
N VAL A 63 2.51 -8.49 3.97
CA VAL A 63 3.32 -9.71 4.00
C VAL A 63 4.00 -9.92 2.66
N LEU A 64 3.27 -9.77 1.56
CA LEU A 64 3.83 -9.89 0.21
C LEU A 64 4.94 -8.86 -0.04
N ARG A 65 4.75 -7.62 0.41
CA ARG A 65 5.78 -6.58 0.30
C ARG A 65 7.07 -6.97 1.02
N LEU A 66 6.97 -7.42 2.27
CA LEU A 66 8.15 -7.86 3.04
C LEU A 66 8.84 -9.07 2.42
N VAL A 67 8.07 -10.03 1.92
CA VAL A 67 8.62 -11.21 1.22
C VAL A 67 9.33 -10.78 -0.06
N GLY A 68 8.78 -9.84 -0.82
CA GLY A 68 9.43 -9.31 -2.02
C GLY A 68 10.72 -8.54 -1.73
N ARG A 69 10.78 -7.85 -0.59
CA ARG A 69 11.97 -7.10 -0.15
C ARG A 69 13.09 -8.01 0.36
N ASP A 70 12.75 -8.97 1.21
CA ASP A 70 13.72 -9.74 2.00
C ASP A 70 14.08 -11.10 1.38
N LEU A 71 13.25 -11.62 0.48
CA LEU A 71 13.39 -12.94 -0.12
C LEU A 71 13.41 -12.85 -1.66
N GLY A 72 12.54 -13.58 -2.37
CA GLY A 72 12.49 -13.54 -3.84
C GLY A 72 11.17 -14.01 -4.44
N ASP A 73 11.10 -14.00 -5.77
CA ASP A 73 9.87 -14.25 -6.55
C ASP A 73 9.21 -15.60 -6.25
N ARG A 74 10.00 -16.62 -5.93
CA ARG A 74 9.49 -17.93 -5.54
C ARG A 74 8.76 -17.85 -4.21
N HIS A 75 9.35 -17.19 -3.22
CA HIS A 75 8.77 -16.98 -1.90
C HIS A 75 7.49 -16.15 -2.00
N LEU A 76 7.44 -15.16 -2.89
CA LEU A 76 6.21 -14.41 -3.20
C LEU A 76 5.11 -15.35 -3.68
N ARG A 77 5.38 -16.22 -4.66
CA ARG A 77 4.38 -17.17 -5.16
C ARG A 77 3.93 -18.18 -4.10
N ILE A 78 4.86 -18.71 -3.30
CA ILE A 78 4.53 -19.57 -2.15
C ILE A 78 3.64 -18.82 -1.16
N THR A 79 3.97 -17.57 -0.84
CA THR A 79 3.19 -16.76 0.11
C THR A 79 1.80 -16.45 -0.44
N CYS A 80 1.67 -16.14 -1.74
CA CYS A 80 0.36 -16.00 -2.40
C CYS A 80 -0.46 -17.29 -2.29
N ASP A 81 0.15 -18.45 -2.51
CA ASP A 81 -0.53 -19.74 -2.34
C ASP A 81 -0.99 -19.94 -0.88
N LEU A 82 -0.16 -19.63 0.12
CA LEU A 82 -0.53 -19.71 1.54
C LEU A 82 -1.69 -18.77 1.89
N ILE A 83 -1.67 -17.54 1.34
CA ILE A 83 -2.75 -16.56 1.50
C ILE A 83 -4.05 -17.09 0.88
N ALA A 84 -4.00 -17.63 -0.35
CA ALA A 84 -5.17 -18.21 -1.02
C ALA A 84 -5.73 -19.42 -0.24
N ALA A 85 -4.86 -20.26 0.30
CA ALA A 85 -5.24 -21.41 1.11
C ALA A 85 -5.96 -20.98 2.41
N GLU A 86 -5.44 -19.97 3.11
CA GLU A 86 -6.11 -19.44 4.32
C GLU A 86 -7.41 -18.71 3.96
N ALA A 87 -7.42 -17.94 2.86
CA ALA A 87 -8.55 -17.14 2.40
C ALA A 87 -9.81 -17.98 2.12
N ARG A 88 -9.67 -19.21 1.60
CA ARG A 88 -10.80 -20.11 1.32
C ARG A 88 -11.63 -20.51 2.54
N ARG A 89 -11.11 -20.27 3.76
CA ARG A 89 -11.82 -20.55 5.02
C ARG A 89 -12.95 -19.57 5.31
N TYR A 90 -12.87 -18.38 4.71
CA TYR A 90 -13.81 -17.30 4.97
C TYR A 90 -14.87 -17.30 3.88
N ALA A 91 -16.14 -17.29 4.28
CA ALA A 91 -17.25 -17.24 3.33
C ALA A 91 -17.29 -15.92 2.55
N ARG A 92 -16.79 -14.85 3.17
CA ARG A 92 -16.66 -13.52 2.58
C ARG A 92 -15.35 -12.91 3.06
N LEU A 93 -14.66 -12.25 2.15
CA LEU A 93 -13.50 -11.42 2.43
C LEU A 93 -13.88 -9.96 2.19
N PRO A 94 -13.28 -9.01 2.93
CA PRO A 94 -13.35 -7.60 2.55
C PRO A 94 -12.88 -7.41 1.10
N GLU A 95 -13.50 -6.49 0.36
CA GLU A 95 -13.24 -6.26 -1.08
C GLU A 95 -11.75 -6.11 -1.41
N ARG A 96 -10.97 -5.49 -0.51
CA ARG A 96 -9.54 -5.19 -0.70
C ARG A 96 -8.60 -6.14 0.04
N TRP A 97 -9.08 -7.29 0.51
CA TRP A 97 -8.28 -8.18 1.34
C TRP A 97 -7.21 -8.93 0.54
N THR A 98 -7.61 -9.65 -0.50
CA THR A 98 -6.70 -10.35 -1.41
C THR A 98 -7.46 -10.88 -2.64
N ASP A 99 -6.79 -10.86 -3.79
CA ASP A 99 -7.27 -11.52 -5.03
C ASP A 99 -6.61 -12.90 -5.24
N ALA A 100 -5.91 -13.44 -4.23
CA ALA A 100 -5.19 -14.69 -4.35
C ALA A 100 -6.17 -15.88 -4.38
N GLU A 101 -6.10 -16.68 -5.44
CA GLU A 101 -6.96 -17.85 -5.65
C GLU A 101 -6.17 -19.17 -5.61
N VAL A 102 -6.82 -20.21 -5.09
CA VAL A 102 -6.27 -21.57 -5.06
C VAL A 102 -6.26 -22.14 -6.48
N TRP A 103 -5.08 -22.52 -6.96
CA TRP A 103 -4.89 -23.07 -8.32
C TRP A 103 -4.74 -24.60 -8.36
N TRP A 104 -4.74 -25.26 -7.21
CA TRP A 104 -4.66 -26.72 -7.07
C TRP A 104 -6.01 -27.31 -6.61
N ALA A 105 -6.31 -28.55 -7.00
CA ALA A 105 -7.59 -29.18 -6.67
C ALA A 105 -7.58 -29.91 -5.31
N ASP A 106 -6.46 -30.55 -4.96
CA ASP A 106 -6.28 -31.29 -3.71
C ASP A 106 -4.99 -30.83 -3.02
N ASP A 107 -5.09 -30.48 -1.74
CA ASP A 107 -3.96 -30.07 -0.89
C ASP A 107 -2.88 -31.17 -0.79
N ALA A 108 -3.24 -32.44 -0.97
CA ALA A 108 -2.28 -33.54 -1.02
C ALA A 108 -1.38 -33.50 -2.27
N GLU A 109 -1.82 -32.86 -3.36
CA GLU A 109 -1.06 -32.72 -4.60
C GLU A 109 -0.24 -31.43 -4.63
N TYR A 110 -0.54 -30.45 -3.77
CA TYR A 110 0.09 -29.13 -3.75
C TYR A 110 1.61 -29.19 -3.83
N GLY A 111 2.25 -29.99 -2.98
CA GLY A 111 3.72 -30.10 -2.94
C GLY A 111 4.34 -30.61 -4.25
N GLU A 112 3.69 -31.55 -4.94
CA GLU A 112 4.17 -32.09 -6.22
C GLU A 112 3.86 -31.13 -7.38
N LEU A 113 2.71 -30.45 -7.35
CA LEU A 113 2.36 -29.43 -8.33
C LEU A 113 3.29 -28.22 -8.24
N LEU A 114 3.65 -27.79 -7.03
CA LEU A 114 4.57 -26.68 -6.78
C LEU A 114 5.98 -26.99 -7.30
N VAL A 115 6.50 -28.21 -7.09
CA VAL A 115 7.75 -28.72 -7.70
C VAL A 115 7.76 -28.51 -9.22
N ARG A 116 6.68 -28.89 -9.90
CA ARG A 116 6.56 -28.76 -11.36
C ARG A 116 6.44 -27.30 -11.79
N ARG A 117 5.63 -26.49 -11.08
CA ARG A 117 5.41 -25.07 -11.38
C ARG A 117 6.70 -24.26 -11.26
N GLU A 118 7.43 -24.45 -10.16
CA GLU A 118 8.66 -23.71 -9.85
C GLU A 118 9.91 -24.28 -10.54
N LYS A 119 9.79 -25.43 -11.21
CA LYS A 119 10.90 -26.15 -11.88
C LYS A 119 12.09 -26.33 -10.93
N ALA A 120 11.78 -26.75 -9.71
CA ALA A 120 12.75 -26.84 -8.63
C ALA A 120 12.73 -28.22 -7.98
N ASP A 121 13.87 -28.64 -7.43
CA ASP A 121 13.92 -29.84 -6.62
C ASP A 121 13.22 -29.62 -5.26
N ARG A 122 12.89 -30.74 -4.59
CA ARG A 122 12.17 -30.74 -3.32
C ARG A 122 12.96 -30.05 -2.20
N PHE A 123 14.29 -30.13 -2.21
CA PHE A 123 15.12 -29.50 -1.18
C PHE A 123 15.07 -27.98 -1.31
N SER A 124 15.31 -27.45 -2.52
CA SER A 124 15.19 -26.02 -2.79
C SER A 124 13.81 -25.45 -2.44
N LEU A 125 12.74 -26.21 -2.68
CA LEU A 125 11.38 -25.80 -2.28
C LEU A 125 11.15 -25.87 -0.78
N ALA A 126 11.61 -26.93 -0.11
CA ALA A 126 11.55 -27.05 1.34
C ALA A 126 12.24 -25.85 2.01
N THR A 127 13.44 -25.49 1.55
CA THR A 127 14.17 -24.30 2.03
C THR A 127 13.34 -23.02 1.83
N SER A 128 12.78 -22.82 0.64
CA SER A 128 11.99 -21.61 0.34
C SER A 128 10.73 -21.50 1.23
N VAL A 129 10.05 -22.61 1.49
CA VAL A 129 8.89 -22.64 2.40
C VAL A 129 9.30 -22.32 3.84
N LEU A 130 10.41 -22.90 4.31
CA LEU A 130 10.93 -22.64 5.65
C LEU A 130 11.39 -21.19 5.83
N GLU A 131 11.95 -20.55 4.80
CA GLU A 131 12.28 -19.13 4.81
C GLU A 131 11.04 -18.24 4.92
N VAL A 132 9.96 -18.56 4.19
CA VAL A 132 8.67 -17.88 4.34
C VAL A 132 8.12 -18.04 5.76
N PHE A 133 8.14 -19.26 6.31
CA PHE A 133 7.68 -19.49 7.69
C PHE A 133 8.51 -18.70 8.70
N ARG A 134 9.85 -18.68 8.54
CA ARG A 134 10.75 -17.94 9.40
C ARG A 134 10.47 -16.44 9.37
N LEU A 135 10.12 -15.89 8.21
CA LEU A 135 9.67 -14.50 8.09
C LEU A 135 8.34 -14.29 8.83
N LEU A 136 7.32 -15.11 8.54
CA LEU A 136 5.97 -14.97 9.10
C LEU A 136 5.96 -15.03 10.64
N ILE A 137 6.66 -15.98 11.25
CA ILE A 137 6.66 -16.11 12.71
C ILE A 137 7.37 -14.93 13.40
N ARG A 138 8.34 -14.29 12.74
CA ARG A 138 9.14 -13.19 13.28
C ARG A 138 8.46 -11.82 13.15
N LEU A 139 7.34 -11.75 12.43
CA LEU A 139 6.57 -10.51 12.32
C LEU A 139 6.09 -10.05 13.71
N PRO A 140 6.38 -8.80 14.14
CA PRO A 140 5.86 -8.30 15.40
C PRO A 140 4.36 -8.01 15.31
N SER A 141 3.69 -7.87 16.45
CA SER A 141 2.35 -7.29 16.46
C SER A 141 2.42 -5.81 16.08
N ILE A 142 1.53 -5.38 15.18
CA ILE A 142 1.39 -4.00 14.74
C ILE A 142 -0.06 -3.54 14.91
N GLU A 143 -0.27 -2.23 14.93
CA GLU A 143 -1.62 -1.65 15.05
C GLU A 143 -2.47 -2.07 13.84
N PRO A 144 -3.60 -2.78 14.04
CA PRO A 144 -4.46 -3.22 12.95
C PRO A 144 -5.16 -2.03 12.28
N VAL A 145 -5.28 -2.07 10.96
CA VAL A 145 -5.96 -1.03 10.17
C VAL A 145 -7.40 -1.38 9.80
N GLY A 146 -7.85 -2.58 10.14
CA GLY A 146 -9.22 -3.04 9.93
C GLY A 146 -9.43 -4.39 10.61
N PRO A 147 -10.68 -4.87 10.67
CA PRO A 147 -10.99 -6.17 11.21
C PRO A 147 -10.38 -7.29 10.37
N VAL A 148 -10.03 -8.39 11.03
CA VAL A 148 -9.61 -9.63 10.35
C VAL A 148 -10.84 -10.28 9.70
N PRO A 149 -10.72 -10.93 8.53
CA PRO A 149 -11.82 -11.66 7.94
C PRO A 149 -12.49 -12.62 8.92
N GLY A 150 -13.82 -12.72 8.85
CA GLY A 150 -14.62 -13.53 9.77
C GLY A 150 -14.94 -12.85 11.12
N ASP A 151 -14.40 -11.66 11.40
CA ASP A 151 -14.84 -10.82 12.52
C ASP A 151 -16.20 -10.17 12.16
N PRO A 152 -17.24 -10.27 13.00
CA PRO A 152 -18.53 -9.58 12.79
C PRO A 152 -18.40 -8.06 12.59
N ALA A 153 -17.33 -7.43 13.09
CA ALA A 153 -17.05 -6.01 12.85
C ALA A 153 -16.76 -5.69 11.38
N ALA A 154 -16.26 -6.65 10.60
CA ALA A 154 -16.02 -6.50 9.16
C ALA A 154 -17.32 -6.27 8.39
N ASP A 155 -18.38 -7.01 8.73
CA ASP A 155 -19.69 -6.86 8.09
C ASP A 155 -20.30 -5.48 8.38
N ALA A 156 -20.13 -4.95 9.60
CA ALA A 156 -20.67 -3.65 9.98
C ALA A 156 -20.00 -2.47 9.24
N LEU A 157 -18.69 -2.57 8.99
CA LEU A 157 -17.92 -1.55 8.27
C LEU A 157 -18.31 -1.47 6.78
N GLU A 158 -18.55 -2.62 6.14
CA GLU A 158 -18.89 -2.68 4.73
C GLU A 158 -20.27 -2.04 4.42
N HIS A 159 -21.23 -2.16 5.33
CA HIS A 159 -22.55 -1.52 5.17
C HIS A 159 -22.52 0.01 5.30
N ALA A 160 -21.45 0.59 5.84
CA ALA A 160 -21.27 2.04 5.92
C ALA A 160 -20.70 2.65 4.63
N HIS A 161 -20.19 1.82 3.70
CA HIS A 161 -19.61 2.28 2.45
C HIS A 161 -20.70 2.64 1.44
N ILE A 162 -21.05 3.92 1.39
CA ILE A 162 -22.00 4.46 0.40
C ILE A 162 -21.29 5.59 -0.37
N GLU A 163 -20.84 5.30 -1.60
CA GLU A 163 -21.17 6.04 -2.85
C GLU A 163 -20.22 5.67 -4.04
N PRO A 164 -20.50 4.55 -4.75
CA PRO A 164 -19.63 4.03 -5.83
C PRO A 164 -19.48 4.93 -7.07
N ARG A 165 -20.42 5.88 -7.28
CA ARG A 165 -20.51 6.65 -8.53
C ARG A 165 -19.50 7.78 -8.60
N MET A 166 -19.20 8.45 -7.49
CA MET A 166 -18.22 9.54 -7.47
C MET A 166 -16.80 8.98 -7.60
N LEU A 167 -16.47 7.97 -6.81
CA LEU A 167 -15.20 7.26 -6.86
C LEU A 167 -14.97 6.62 -8.24
N GLY A 168 -16.02 6.07 -8.87
CA GLY A 168 -15.95 5.60 -10.26
C GLY A 168 -15.58 6.71 -11.27
N ARG A 169 -16.09 7.94 -11.10
CA ARG A 169 -15.71 9.08 -11.96
C ARG A 169 -14.27 9.52 -11.72
N ILE A 170 -13.84 9.55 -10.47
CA ILE A 170 -12.47 9.85 -10.07
C ILE A 170 -11.50 8.83 -10.70
N ARG A 171 -11.76 7.54 -10.52
CA ARG A 171 -10.98 6.45 -11.15
C ARG A 171 -10.90 6.61 -12.66
N ALA A 172 -12.02 6.95 -13.31
CA ALA A 172 -12.06 7.16 -14.76
C ALA A 172 -11.24 8.38 -15.22
N LEU A 173 -11.21 9.46 -14.44
CA LEU A 173 -10.38 10.64 -14.74
C LEU A 173 -8.88 10.31 -14.61
N LEU A 174 -8.49 9.63 -13.53
CA LEU A 174 -7.10 9.25 -13.28
C LEU A 174 -6.60 8.22 -14.31
N ALA A 175 -7.42 7.23 -14.65
CA ALA A 175 -7.08 6.27 -15.70
C ALA A 175 -6.87 6.95 -17.07
N LYS A 176 -7.66 7.98 -17.40
CA LYS A 176 -7.44 8.80 -18.60
C LYS A 176 -6.17 9.63 -18.50
N ALA A 177 -5.86 10.16 -17.32
CA ALA A 177 -4.63 10.91 -17.10
C ALA A 177 -3.38 10.04 -17.30
N GLU A 178 -3.45 8.77 -16.93
CA GLU A 178 -2.38 7.80 -17.12
C GLU A 178 -2.26 7.31 -18.57
N ALA A 179 -3.39 7.20 -19.28
CA ALA A 179 -3.42 6.71 -20.66
C ALA A 179 -2.99 7.75 -21.71
N THR A 180 -3.13 9.04 -21.42
CA THR A 180 -2.79 10.09 -22.40
C THR A 180 -1.29 10.29 -22.54
N THR A 181 -0.84 10.56 -23.77
CA THR A 181 0.53 10.95 -24.08
C THR A 181 0.75 12.46 -23.98
N PHE A 182 -0.33 13.24 -23.83
CA PHE A 182 -0.30 14.70 -23.72
C PHE A 182 -0.21 15.11 -22.25
N PRO A 183 0.92 15.72 -21.82
CA PRO A 183 1.10 16.11 -20.42
C PRO A 183 0.00 17.06 -19.94
N GLU A 184 -0.34 18.08 -20.72
CA GLU A 184 -1.38 19.07 -20.36
C GLU A 184 -2.77 18.45 -20.15
N GLU A 185 -3.09 17.37 -20.87
CA GLU A 185 -4.35 16.64 -20.69
C GLU A 185 -4.33 15.83 -19.38
N ALA A 186 -3.23 15.10 -19.12
CA ALA A 186 -3.06 14.35 -17.87
C ALA A 186 -3.19 15.26 -16.64
N GLU A 187 -2.65 16.47 -16.75
CA GLU A 187 -2.70 17.52 -15.75
C GLU A 187 -4.13 18.00 -15.49
N ALA A 188 -4.86 18.34 -16.55
CA ALA A 188 -6.24 18.81 -16.42
C ALA A 188 -7.15 17.73 -15.81
N LEU A 189 -6.94 16.47 -16.17
CA LEU A 189 -7.69 15.33 -15.64
C LEU A 189 -7.38 15.08 -14.16
N SER A 190 -6.11 15.13 -13.76
CA SER A 190 -5.68 14.95 -12.36
C SER A 190 -6.15 16.10 -11.47
N ALA A 191 -6.06 17.35 -11.95
CA ALA A 191 -6.61 18.51 -11.26
C ALA A 191 -8.13 18.42 -11.11
N LYS A 192 -8.83 17.93 -12.13
CA LYS A 192 -10.28 17.73 -12.05
C LYS A 192 -10.67 16.63 -11.07
N ALA A 193 -9.89 15.55 -11.01
CA ALA A 193 -10.08 14.49 -10.01
C ALA A 193 -9.94 15.06 -8.59
N GLN A 194 -8.91 15.87 -8.33
CA GLN A 194 -8.71 16.51 -7.02
C GLN A 194 -9.84 17.47 -6.65
N GLU A 195 -10.31 18.30 -7.58
CA GLU A 195 -11.45 19.19 -7.34
C GLU A 195 -12.73 18.40 -6.97
N LEU A 196 -12.97 17.26 -7.65
CA LEU A 196 -14.10 16.39 -7.34
C LEU A 196 -13.96 15.71 -5.98
N MET A 197 -12.75 15.25 -5.62
CA MET A 197 -12.46 14.69 -4.30
C MET A 197 -12.71 15.71 -3.18
N ALA A 198 -12.19 16.93 -3.35
CA ALA A 198 -12.34 18.00 -2.36
C ALA A 198 -13.82 18.38 -2.16
N ARG A 199 -14.59 18.50 -3.26
CA ARG A 199 -16.04 18.76 -3.16
C ARG A 199 -16.79 17.63 -2.46
N HIS A 200 -16.49 16.39 -2.82
CA HIS A 200 -17.12 15.24 -2.19
C HIS A 200 -16.84 15.19 -0.68
N THR A 201 -15.61 15.49 -0.26
CA THR A 201 -15.25 15.60 1.17
C THR A 201 -16.10 16.64 1.90
N VAL A 202 -16.34 17.80 1.26
CA VAL A 202 -17.17 18.88 1.81
C VAL A 202 -18.65 18.44 1.91
N ASP A 203 -19.17 17.79 0.88
CA ASP A 203 -20.54 17.29 0.86
C ASP A 203 -20.78 16.21 1.93
N GLU A 204 -19.85 15.26 2.09
CA GLU A 204 -19.89 14.23 3.15
C GLU A 204 -19.84 14.84 4.55
N ALA A 205 -18.99 15.85 4.75
CA ALA A 205 -18.91 16.57 6.03
C ALA A 205 -20.25 17.22 6.40
N LEU A 206 -20.95 17.81 5.44
CA LEU A 206 -22.27 18.39 5.64
C LEU A 206 -23.34 17.35 5.96
N LEU A 207 -23.34 16.23 5.22
CA LEU A 207 -24.29 15.15 5.44
C LEU A 207 -24.15 14.57 6.85
N ALA A 208 -22.91 14.35 7.30
CA ALA A 208 -22.60 13.91 8.66
C ALA A 208 -23.05 14.94 9.71
N ALA A 209 -22.71 16.23 9.54
CA ALA A 209 -23.07 17.28 10.49
C ALA A 209 -24.59 17.50 10.60
N SER A 210 -25.34 17.27 9.52
CA SER A 210 -26.81 17.39 9.52
C SER A 210 -27.53 16.19 10.17
N GLY A 211 -26.79 15.16 10.60
CA GLY A 211 -27.36 13.92 11.15
C GLY A 211 -28.13 13.09 10.13
N LYS A 212 -27.99 13.40 8.83
CA LYS A 212 -28.65 12.73 7.71
C LYS A 212 -27.80 11.61 7.11
N GLY A 213 -26.51 11.55 7.46
CA GLY A 213 -25.59 10.45 7.11
C GLY A 213 -25.45 9.42 8.23
N PRO A 214 -24.92 8.22 7.93
CA PRO A 214 -24.53 7.25 8.95
C PRO A 214 -23.46 7.83 9.89
N ALA A 215 -23.41 7.37 11.12
CA ALA A 215 -22.32 7.71 12.03
C ALA A 215 -21.02 7.11 11.49
N GLN A 216 -20.15 7.95 10.93
CA GLN A 216 -18.85 7.54 10.43
C GLN A 216 -17.79 7.78 11.50
N VAL A 217 -16.89 6.81 11.68
CA VAL A 217 -15.68 6.94 12.50
C VAL A 217 -14.47 6.82 11.56
N PRO A 218 -13.41 7.60 11.74
CA PRO A 218 -12.20 7.44 10.93
C PRO A 218 -11.64 6.00 11.05
N GLY A 219 -11.44 5.37 9.90
CA GLY A 219 -10.74 4.10 9.75
C GLY A 219 -9.26 4.33 9.43
N ALA A 220 -8.62 3.28 8.93
CA ALA A 220 -7.26 3.37 8.42
C ALA A 220 -7.03 2.41 7.24
N CYS A 221 -6.06 2.73 6.39
CA CYS A 221 -5.55 1.80 5.39
C CYS A 221 -4.02 1.85 5.35
N ARG A 222 -3.38 0.79 4.84
CA ARG A 222 -1.93 0.78 4.58
C ARG A 222 -1.67 0.94 3.11
N ILE A 223 -0.77 1.86 2.80
CA ILE A 223 -0.32 2.13 1.43
C ILE A 223 1.18 1.87 1.37
N GLY A 224 1.61 1.11 0.37
CA GLY A 224 3.00 0.75 0.14
C GLY A 224 3.89 1.96 -0.15
N VAL A 225 5.07 1.95 0.45
CA VAL A 225 6.14 2.95 0.27
C VAL A 225 7.46 2.18 0.13
N GLU A 226 7.61 1.47 -0.99
CA GLU A 226 8.76 0.60 -1.22
C GLU A 226 10.00 1.38 -1.69
N ALA A 227 11.18 0.80 -1.47
CA ALA A 227 12.40 1.29 -2.11
C ALA A 227 12.31 1.22 -3.66
N PRO A 228 13.10 2.03 -4.41
CA PRO A 228 13.93 3.12 -3.93
C PRO A 228 13.15 4.44 -3.74
N TYR A 229 13.77 5.35 -2.98
CA TYR A 229 13.30 6.72 -2.75
C TYR A 229 12.05 6.81 -1.85
N GLU A 230 11.98 5.87 -0.90
CA GLU A 230 10.93 5.72 0.10
C GLU A 230 10.64 7.03 0.86
N GLU A 231 11.67 7.84 1.19
CA GLU A 231 11.49 9.16 1.81
C GLU A 231 10.63 10.10 0.93
N ALA A 232 10.92 10.19 -0.37
CA ALA A 232 10.19 11.08 -1.27
C ALA A 232 8.76 10.57 -1.54
N LYS A 233 8.60 9.25 -1.63
CA LYS A 233 7.30 8.59 -1.74
C LYS A 233 6.45 8.80 -0.49
N ALA A 234 7.04 8.75 0.71
CA ALA A 234 6.34 9.04 1.96
C ALA A 234 5.90 10.50 2.06
N VAL A 235 6.75 11.44 1.63
CA VAL A 235 6.39 12.88 1.58
C VAL A 235 5.24 13.13 0.61
N LEU A 236 5.24 12.49 -0.56
CA LEU A 236 4.14 12.61 -1.51
C LEU A 236 2.84 12.06 -0.90
N LEU A 237 2.91 10.91 -0.24
CA LEU A 237 1.74 10.31 0.41
C LEU A 237 1.20 11.18 1.56
N ASP A 238 2.07 11.73 2.40
CA ASP A 238 1.71 12.65 3.48
C ASP A 238 1.05 13.93 2.95
N ALA A 239 1.58 14.48 1.85
CA ALA A 239 1.02 15.62 1.16
C ALA A 239 -0.38 15.33 0.59
N VAL A 240 -0.57 14.18 -0.05
CA VAL A 240 -1.86 13.73 -0.58
C VAL A 240 -2.87 13.47 0.54
N ALA A 241 -2.44 12.81 1.62
CA ALA A 241 -3.26 12.56 2.80
C ALA A 241 -3.72 13.86 3.44
N THR A 242 -2.79 14.79 3.69
CA THR A 242 -3.10 16.09 4.30
C THR A 242 -4.09 16.89 3.46
N ALA A 243 -3.92 16.93 2.14
CA ALA A 243 -4.83 17.64 1.25
C ALA A 243 -6.24 17.04 1.19
N ASN A 244 -6.39 15.76 1.56
CA ASN A 244 -7.66 15.06 1.67
C ASN A 244 -8.09 14.86 3.14
N ARG A 245 -7.57 15.67 4.08
CA ARG A 245 -7.94 15.66 5.51
C ARG A 245 -7.69 14.33 6.24
N CYS A 246 -6.75 13.55 5.72
CA CYS A 246 -6.24 12.33 6.33
C CYS A 246 -4.91 12.60 7.05
N ARG A 247 -4.49 11.67 7.90
CA ARG A 247 -3.19 11.69 8.59
C ARG A 247 -2.38 10.47 8.19
N ALA A 248 -1.16 10.67 7.68
CA ALA A 248 -0.26 9.58 7.32
C ALA A 248 0.81 9.37 8.42
N VAL A 249 1.06 8.12 8.78
CA VAL A 249 2.14 7.70 9.67
C VAL A 249 3.01 6.71 8.92
N TRP A 250 4.24 7.13 8.59
CA TRP A 250 5.17 6.32 7.82
C TRP A 250 5.96 5.36 8.71
N ASN A 251 5.99 4.08 8.33
CA ASN A 251 6.81 3.05 8.95
C ASN A 251 7.84 2.53 7.94
N SER A 252 9.03 3.11 7.96
CA SER A 252 10.11 2.75 7.03
C SER A 252 10.60 1.32 7.20
N ALA A 253 10.50 0.73 8.40
CA ALA A 253 10.94 -0.65 8.66
C ALA A 253 10.07 -1.68 7.92
N TYR A 254 8.84 -1.33 7.55
CA TYR A 254 7.89 -2.21 6.88
C TYR A 254 7.43 -1.73 5.51
N GLU A 255 8.09 -0.69 4.98
CA GLU A 255 7.83 -0.15 3.63
C GLU A 255 6.36 0.22 3.37
N PHE A 256 5.67 0.78 4.38
CA PHE A 256 4.32 1.31 4.20
C PHE A 256 4.09 2.57 5.03
N SER A 257 3.06 3.32 4.69
CA SER A 257 2.44 4.30 5.58
C SER A 257 1.04 3.87 5.94
N THR A 258 0.66 4.05 7.20
CA THR A 258 -0.74 3.95 7.63
C THR A 258 -1.40 5.30 7.47
N VAL A 259 -2.47 5.36 6.67
CA VAL A 259 -3.28 6.57 6.49
C VAL A 259 -4.54 6.40 7.33
N VAL A 260 -4.81 7.37 8.19
CA VAL A 260 -6.01 7.44 9.04
C VAL A 260 -6.93 8.51 8.47
N GLY A 261 -8.21 8.18 8.31
CA GLY A 261 -9.15 9.03 7.60
C GLY A 261 -10.54 8.41 7.52
N PHE A 262 -11.50 9.14 6.96
CA PHE A 262 -12.80 8.58 6.62
C PHE A 262 -12.70 7.75 5.34
N GLU A 263 -13.55 6.74 5.18
CA GLU A 263 -13.43 5.75 4.11
C GLU A 263 -13.35 6.36 2.70
N SER A 264 -14.22 7.34 2.39
CA SER A 264 -14.19 8.09 1.12
C SER A 264 -12.84 8.75 0.85
N ASP A 265 -12.24 9.30 1.90
CA ASP A 265 -11.01 10.08 1.84
C ASP A 265 -9.80 9.14 1.75
N LEU A 266 -9.86 7.98 2.41
CA LEU A 266 -8.85 6.91 2.29
C LEU A 266 -8.76 6.37 0.86
N GLU A 267 -9.91 6.09 0.23
CA GLU A 267 -9.94 5.66 -1.16
C GLU A 267 -9.37 6.72 -2.12
N ALA A 268 -9.75 7.98 -1.90
CA ALA A 268 -9.28 9.10 -2.69
C ALA A 268 -7.76 9.25 -2.58
N VAL A 269 -7.21 9.14 -1.36
CA VAL A 269 -5.78 9.21 -1.11
C VAL A 269 -5.03 8.10 -1.85
N GLU A 270 -5.47 6.85 -1.76
CA GLU A 270 -4.81 5.73 -2.42
C GLU A 270 -4.79 5.88 -3.95
N LEU A 271 -5.93 6.23 -4.54
CA LEU A 271 -6.07 6.42 -5.98
C LEU A 271 -5.19 7.57 -6.48
N LEU A 272 -5.26 8.72 -5.82
CA LEU A 272 -4.49 9.90 -6.23
C LEU A 272 -3.00 9.69 -6.03
N TYR A 273 -2.58 9.10 -4.91
CA TYR A 273 -1.19 8.79 -4.63
C TYR A 273 -0.59 7.88 -5.69
N THR A 274 -1.29 6.78 -6.02
CA THR A 274 -0.84 5.82 -7.04
C THR A 274 -0.69 6.50 -8.40
N SER A 275 -1.67 7.30 -8.81
CA SER A 275 -1.62 8.02 -10.08
C SER A 275 -0.46 9.03 -10.12
N LEU A 276 -0.29 9.84 -9.06
CA LEU A 276 0.78 10.82 -8.98
C LEU A 276 2.18 10.18 -8.91
N LEU A 277 2.32 9.01 -8.29
CA LEU A 277 3.57 8.25 -8.33
C LEU A 277 3.95 7.81 -9.74
N VAL A 278 2.97 7.29 -10.51
CA VAL A 278 3.18 6.88 -11.91
C VAL A 278 3.60 8.10 -12.74
N GLN A 279 2.87 9.21 -12.61
CA GLN A 279 3.17 10.46 -13.32
C GLN A 279 4.55 11.01 -12.94
N GLY A 280 4.86 11.09 -11.65
CA GLY A 280 6.15 11.56 -11.13
C GLY A 280 7.33 10.71 -11.61
N THR A 281 7.17 9.39 -11.62
CA THR A 281 8.19 8.45 -12.12
C THR A 281 8.42 8.61 -13.63
N ALA A 282 7.35 8.78 -14.40
CA ALA A 282 7.45 9.04 -15.84
C ALA A 282 8.12 10.40 -16.13
N ALA A 283 7.75 11.46 -15.41
CA ALA A 283 8.36 12.78 -15.54
C ALA A 283 9.86 12.76 -15.18
N MET A 284 10.22 12.09 -14.07
CA MET A 284 11.60 11.90 -13.64
C MET A 284 12.42 11.18 -14.71
N THR A 285 11.88 10.11 -15.28
CA THR A 285 12.56 9.30 -16.30
C THR A 285 12.85 10.11 -17.57
N ARG A 286 11.90 10.96 -18.00
CA ARG A 286 12.08 11.89 -19.13
C ARG A 286 13.13 12.95 -18.84
N ALA A 287 13.06 13.59 -17.66
CA ALA A 287 14.03 14.61 -17.25
C ALA A 287 15.45 14.01 -17.15
N GLU A 288 15.58 12.80 -16.59
CA GLU A 288 16.86 12.10 -16.50
C GLU A 288 17.43 11.76 -17.88
N ALA A 289 16.59 11.37 -18.85
CA ALA A 289 17.03 11.12 -20.22
C ALA A 289 17.61 12.40 -20.87
N ALA A 290 16.97 13.55 -20.66
CA ALA A 290 17.47 14.84 -21.13
C ALA A 290 18.83 15.18 -20.49
N GLN A 291 18.95 15.02 -19.16
CA GLN A 291 20.21 15.26 -18.42
C GLN A 291 21.35 14.33 -18.89
N ARG A 292 21.05 13.07 -19.19
CA ARG A 292 22.05 12.12 -19.73
C ARG A 292 22.51 12.50 -21.13
N SER A 293 21.60 12.96 -21.98
CA SER A 293 21.96 13.47 -23.31
C SER A 293 22.88 14.71 -23.23
N GLY A 294 22.74 15.50 -22.17
CA GLY A 294 23.63 16.61 -21.81
C GLY A 294 24.94 16.21 -21.12
N GLY A 295 25.27 14.91 -21.03
CA GLY A 295 26.55 14.42 -20.51
C GLY A 295 26.60 14.11 -19.01
N ARG A 296 25.48 14.20 -18.28
CA ARG A 296 25.44 13.90 -16.83
C ARG A 296 25.52 12.38 -16.56
N LYS A 297 26.45 11.97 -15.69
CA LYS A 297 26.71 10.55 -15.36
C LYS A 297 26.13 10.06 -14.02
N ARG A 298 25.89 10.94 -13.04
CA ARG A 298 25.38 10.59 -11.70
C ARG A 298 23.89 10.92 -11.59
N THR A 299 23.05 9.92 -11.35
CA THR A 299 21.58 10.06 -11.44
C THR A 299 20.84 9.81 -10.13
N LYS A 300 21.47 9.23 -9.09
CA LYS A 300 20.81 8.96 -7.80
C LYS A 300 20.43 10.24 -7.03
N THR A 301 21.37 11.17 -6.86
CA THR A 301 21.13 12.45 -6.16
C THR A 301 20.14 13.33 -6.92
N PHE A 302 20.20 13.27 -8.26
CA PHE A 302 19.24 13.91 -9.15
C PHE A 302 17.83 13.37 -8.92
N ARG A 303 17.62 12.04 -9.00
CA ARG A 303 16.31 11.40 -8.80
C ARG A 303 15.72 11.66 -7.42
N GLN A 304 16.54 11.56 -6.36
CA GLN A 304 16.12 11.90 -4.99
C GLN A 304 15.63 13.35 -4.92
N SER A 305 16.44 14.31 -5.40
CA SER A 305 16.10 15.74 -5.36
C SER A 305 14.88 16.06 -6.22
N PHE A 306 14.75 15.40 -7.37
CA PHE A 306 13.59 15.49 -8.25
C PHE A 306 12.30 15.05 -7.55
N LEU A 307 12.29 13.85 -6.97
CA LEU A 307 11.09 13.31 -6.34
C LEU A 307 10.69 14.11 -5.08
N LEU A 308 11.67 14.56 -4.29
CA LEU A 308 11.39 15.44 -3.15
C LEU A 308 10.79 16.78 -3.57
N ALA A 309 11.34 17.42 -4.60
CA ALA A 309 10.82 18.67 -5.13
C ALA A 309 9.43 18.50 -5.74
N TYR A 310 9.24 17.42 -6.49
CA TYR A 310 7.94 17.03 -7.07
C TYR A 310 6.87 16.86 -5.98
N ALA A 311 7.18 16.07 -4.94
CA ALA A 311 6.29 15.83 -3.82
C ALA A 311 5.97 17.11 -3.04
N SER A 312 7.00 17.90 -2.68
CA SER A 312 6.81 19.15 -1.95
C SER A 312 5.94 20.15 -2.72
N ARG A 313 6.17 20.29 -4.03
CA ARG A 313 5.44 21.25 -4.85
C ARG A 313 4.01 20.82 -5.13
N LEU A 314 3.76 19.53 -5.34
CA LEU A 314 2.40 18.99 -5.41
C LEU A 314 1.65 19.19 -4.10
N GLY A 315 2.28 18.93 -2.95
CA GLY A 315 1.63 19.11 -1.65
C GLY A 315 1.12 20.53 -1.42
N GLN A 316 1.94 21.55 -1.75
CA GLN A 316 1.51 22.95 -1.69
C GLN A 316 0.25 23.20 -2.53
N ARG A 317 0.22 22.70 -3.77
CA ARG A 317 -0.89 22.93 -4.71
C ARG A 317 -2.16 22.16 -4.34
N LEU A 318 -2.01 20.93 -3.86
CA LEU A 318 -3.13 20.13 -3.37
C LEU A 318 -3.78 20.83 -2.15
N ALA A 319 -2.97 21.36 -1.24
CA ALA A 319 -3.44 22.16 -0.11
C ALA A 319 -4.17 23.45 -0.57
N GLU A 320 -3.58 24.21 -1.51
CA GLU A 320 -4.21 25.41 -2.09
C GLU A 320 -5.60 25.10 -2.69
N THR A 321 -5.73 23.96 -3.40
CA THR A 321 -7.00 23.52 -4.00
C THR A 321 -8.04 23.15 -2.94
N ALA A 322 -7.61 22.42 -1.91
CA ALA A 322 -8.48 22.02 -0.80
C ALA A 322 -8.98 23.23 -0.01
N GLU A 323 -8.09 24.18 0.29
CA GLU A 323 -8.42 25.45 0.95
C GLU A 323 -9.38 26.30 0.11
N HIS A 324 -9.13 26.42 -1.20
CA HIS A 324 -10.01 27.18 -2.09
C HIS A 324 -11.43 26.58 -2.11
N THR A 325 -11.53 25.25 -2.23
CA THR A 325 -12.82 24.55 -2.25
C THR A 325 -13.56 24.71 -0.92
N ALA A 326 -12.86 24.65 0.22
CA ALA A 326 -13.45 24.88 1.53
C ALA A 326 -13.93 26.34 1.70
N ALA A 327 -13.21 27.31 1.14
CA ALA A 327 -13.57 28.72 1.18
C ALA A 327 -14.81 29.07 0.33
N GLU A 328 -15.14 28.28 -0.70
CA GLU A 328 -16.38 28.45 -1.49
C GLU A 328 -17.65 28.17 -0.67
N ALA A 329 -17.53 27.45 0.45
CA ALA A 329 -18.66 27.14 1.34
C ALA A 329 -18.29 27.35 2.84
N PRO A 330 -18.20 28.61 3.31
CA PRO A 330 -17.76 28.94 4.67
C PRO A 330 -18.62 28.31 5.77
N ASP A 331 -19.90 28.10 5.51
CA ASP A 331 -20.85 27.47 6.44
C ASP A 331 -20.46 26.02 6.79
N ASN A 332 -19.61 25.39 5.97
CA ASN A 332 -19.19 24.00 6.11
C ASN A 332 -17.90 23.84 6.95
N LEU A 333 -17.21 24.95 7.24
CA LEU A 333 -15.94 24.94 7.99
C LEU A 333 -16.04 24.23 9.35
N PRO A 334 -17.10 24.40 10.17
CA PRO A 334 -17.21 23.68 11.44
C PRO A 334 -17.28 22.16 11.27
N ALA A 335 -17.97 21.67 10.24
CA ALA A 335 -18.08 20.23 9.95
C ALA A 335 -16.73 19.65 9.53
N LEU A 336 -15.97 20.39 8.71
CA LEU A 336 -14.63 20.00 8.29
C LEU A 336 -13.64 19.98 9.47
N VAL A 337 -13.70 20.98 10.36
CA VAL A 337 -12.87 21.01 11.58
C VAL A 337 -13.20 19.83 12.50
N ALA A 338 -14.48 19.49 12.66
CA ALA A 338 -14.88 18.33 13.46
C ALA A 338 -14.32 17.02 12.89
N ARG A 339 -14.28 16.86 11.56
CA ARG A 339 -13.63 15.72 10.90
C ARG A 339 -12.12 15.70 11.14
N ASP A 340 -11.43 16.83 10.97
CA ASP A 340 -9.98 16.93 11.22
C ASP A 340 -9.62 16.54 12.66
N VAL A 341 -10.44 16.97 13.63
CA VAL A 341 -10.27 16.61 15.05
C VAL A 341 -10.51 15.11 15.27
N ALA A 342 -11.54 14.53 14.66
CA ALA A 342 -11.82 13.10 14.76
C ALA A 342 -10.67 12.26 14.17
N VAL A 343 -10.17 12.63 12.99
CA VAL A 343 -9.04 11.95 12.34
C VAL A 343 -7.76 12.07 13.17
N THR A 344 -7.47 13.27 13.68
CA THR A 344 -6.30 13.51 14.54
C THR A 344 -6.39 12.69 15.82
N SER A 345 -7.55 12.70 16.49
CA SER A 345 -7.76 11.91 17.72
C SER A 345 -7.55 10.43 17.45
N ARG A 346 -8.12 9.91 16.35
CA ARG A 346 -7.93 8.50 15.97
C ARG A 346 -6.47 8.17 15.66
N ALA A 347 -5.76 9.05 14.96
CA ALA A 347 -4.35 8.85 14.65
C ALA A 347 -3.47 8.84 15.91
N ASP A 348 -3.75 9.71 16.87
CA ASP A 348 -3.03 9.78 18.14
C ASP A 348 -3.32 8.57 19.04
N GLU A 349 -4.55 8.05 19.00
CA GLU A 349 -4.92 6.78 19.67
C GLU A 349 -4.20 5.57 19.08
N MET A 350 -4.16 5.45 17.75
CA MET A 350 -3.49 4.35 17.04
C MET A 350 -1.96 4.42 17.17
N PHE A 351 -1.41 5.64 17.17
CA PHE A 351 0.02 5.88 17.16
C PHE A 351 0.44 6.88 18.25
N PRO A 352 0.34 6.51 19.54
CA PRO A 352 0.65 7.41 20.66
C PRO A 352 2.12 7.78 20.74
N ARG A 353 2.98 7.07 20.01
CA ARG A 353 4.43 7.29 19.95
C ARG A 353 4.85 7.43 18.49
N THR A 354 4.81 8.66 17.99
CA THR A 354 5.38 9.03 16.69
C THR A 354 6.60 9.92 16.89
N THR A 355 7.53 9.85 15.95
CA THR A 355 8.70 10.75 15.91
C THR A 355 8.71 11.44 14.56
N THR A 356 9.16 12.69 14.54
CA THR A 356 9.47 13.37 13.30
C THR A 356 10.87 12.98 12.85
N THR A 357 11.01 12.61 11.59
CA THR A 357 12.30 12.30 10.98
C THR A 357 12.72 13.45 10.08
N ARG A 358 13.97 13.93 10.24
CA ARG A 358 14.54 14.89 9.29
C ARG A 358 14.88 14.15 8.01
N LEU A 359 14.24 14.55 6.91
CA LEU A 359 14.52 14.04 5.58
C LEU A 359 15.92 14.44 5.15
N ARG A 360 16.56 13.60 4.34
CA ARG A 360 17.81 14.00 3.70
C ARG A 360 17.52 15.11 2.71
N GLY A 361 18.15 16.27 2.91
CA GLY A 361 17.96 17.43 2.05
C GLY A 361 18.27 17.13 0.58
N ALA A 362 17.59 17.83 -0.33
CA ALA A 362 17.89 17.79 -1.75
C ALA A 362 19.23 18.50 -2.02
N THR A 363 20.20 17.78 -2.58
CA THR A 363 21.55 18.30 -2.84
C THR A 363 21.81 18.55 -4.33
N ASP A 364 20.86 18.23 -5.21
CA ASP A 364 20.98 18.37 -6.65
C ASP A 364 20.02 19.46 -7.16
N HIS A 365 20.57 20.63 -7.50
CA HIS A 365 19.78 21.79 -7.93
C HIS A 365 18.97 21.51 -9.21
N ALA A 366 19.59 20.88 -10.21
CA ALA A 366 18.91 20.54 -11.45
C ALA A 366 17.77 19.53 -11.19
N GLY A 367 18.01 18.55 -10.32
CA GLY A 367 16.95 17.65 -9.85
C GLY A 367 15.79 18.41 -9.20
N TRP A 368 16.10 19.35 -8.31
CA TRP A 368 15.09 20.17 -7.64
C TRP A 368 14.26 21.02 -8.61
N GLU A 369 14.92 21.71 -9.56
CA GLU A 369 14.24 22.52 -10.57
C GLU A 369 13.36 21.66 -11.49
N ASP A 370 13.89 20.57 -12.03
CA ASP A 370 13.16 19.67 -12.92
C ASP A 370 11.95 19.04 -12.21
N GLY A 371 12.11 18.68 -10.93
CA GLY A 371 11.04 18.13 -10.09
C GLY A 371 9.95 19.15 -9.77
N THR A 372 10.34 20.38 -9.40
CA THR A 372 9.41 21.49 -9.19
C THR A 372 8.63 21.80 -10.47
N ALA A 373 9.33 21.89 -11.61
CA ALA A 373 8.70 22.15 -12.90
C ALA A 373 7.76 21.00 -13.33
N ALA A 374 8.11 19.75 -13.01
CA ALA A 374 7.23 18.61 -13.26
C ALA A 374 5.95 18.65 -12.42
N ALA A 375 6.04 19.05 -11.15
CA ALA A 375 4.87 19.26 -10.30
C ALA A 375 4.05 20.49 -10.73
N ASP A 376 4.72 21.54 -11.19
CA ASP A 376 4.03 22.72 -11.72
C ASP A 376 3.20 22.37 -12.94
N ARG A 377 3.77 21.57 -13.84
CA ARG A 377 3.06 20.99 -14.97
C ARG A 377 1.88 20.16 -14.49
N ALA A 378 2.09 19.15 -13.64
CA ALA A 378 1.08 18.20 -13.10
C ALA A 378 -0.28 18.78 -12.65
N HIS A 379 -0.39 20.09 -12.39
CA HIS A 379 -1.59 20.74 -11.85
C HIS A 379 -1.99 22.08 -12.55
N MET A 380 -1.40 22.46 -13.69
CA MET A 380 -1.69 23.76 -14.37
C MET A 380 -3.02 23.81 -15.18
N GLY A 381 -4.08 23.13 -14.73
CA GLY A 381 -5.40 23.13 -15.39
C GLY A 381 -6.43 24.15 -14.86
N GLY A 382 -6.15 24.84 -13.74
CA GLY A 382 -7.12 25.70 -13.04
C GLY A 382 -7.11 27.20 -13.40
N LYS A 383 -6.53 27.63 -14.53
CA LYS A 383 -6.49 29.08 -14.84
C LYS A 383 -7.87 29.63 -15.20
N ARG A 384 -8.41 30.38 -14.23
CA ARG A 384 -9.40 31.47 -14.35
C ARG A 384 -9.65 31.95 -15.77
N ARG A 385 -10.87 31.74 -16.25
CA ARG A 385 -11.42 32.53 -17.35
C ARG A 385 -11.66 33.96 -16.82
N PRO A 386 -11.02 35.02 -17.39
CA PRO A 386 -11.30 36.38 -16.95
C PRO A 386 -12.78 36.69 -17.23
N LEU A 387 -13.47 37.29 -16.25
CA LEU A 387 -14.81 37.82 -16.48
C LEU A 387 -14.75 38.84 -17.63
N PRO A 388 -15.61 38.72 -18.65
CA PRO A 388 -15.72 39.76 -19.66
C PRO A 388 -16.21 41.04 -18.98
N ARG A 389 -15.54 42.14 -19.30
CA ARG A 389 -15.90 43.50 -18.84
C ARG A 389 -17.22 43.95 -19.45
#